data_AF-A0NUM3-F1
#
_entry.id   AF-A0NUM3-F1
#
_cell.length_a   1.000
_cell.length_b   1.000
_cell.length_c   1.000
_cell.angle_alpha   90.00
_cell.angle_beta   90.00
_cell.angle_gamma   90.00
#
_symmetry.space_group_name_H-M   'P 1'
#
loop_
_entity.id
_entity.type
_entity.pdbx_description
1 polymer ?
#
loop_
_entity_poly.entity_id
_entity_poly.type
_entity_poly.pdbx_seq_one_letter_code
_entity_poly.pdbx_strand_id
1 'polypeptide(L)'
;MQKSIERVQTGVRLEKRLLKVLKGLAEHLDISLGDLIEGMALHAFENKPPFSDETLDKIRQLKSVYDLDLSAVDSHKLRDETDAGA
;
A
#
# COMPACT_ATOMS: atom_id res chain seq x y z
N MET A 1 -18.98 -17.25 6.78
CA MET A 1 -19.76 -17.38 5.53
C MET A 1 -18.95 -16.71 4.43
N GLN A 2 -18.66 -17.40 3.32
CA GLN A 2 -17.86 -16.83 2.24
C GLN A 2 -18.78 -15.95 1.37
N LYS A 3 -18.44 -14.67 1.21
CA LYS A 3 -19.16 -13.75 0.31
C LYS A 3 -18.58 -13.91 -1.10
N SER A 4 -19.43 -14.10 -2.09
CA SER A 4 -19.03 -14.05 -3.50
C SER A 4 -18.83 -12.60 -3.91
N ILE A 5 -17.76 -12.32 -4.67
CA ILE A 5 -17.45 -10.98 -5.18
C ILE A 5 -16.92 -11.07 -6.61
N GLU A 6 -17.08 -9.98 -7.36
CA GLU A 6 -16.46 -9.76 -8.65
C GLU A 6 -15.15 -8.97 -8.47
N ARG A 7 -14.11 -9.35 -9.22
CA ARG A 7 -12.83 -8.64 -9.25
C ARG A 7 -12.59 -8.07 -10.64
N VAL A 8 -12.15 -6.81 -10.69
CA VAL A 8 -11.79 -6.12 -11.93
C VAL A 8 -10.33 -5.70 -11.88
N GLN A 9 -9.65 -5.77 -13.03
CA GLN A 9 -8.26 -5.32 -13.13
C GLN A 9 -8.21 -3.80 -13.32
N THR A 10 -7.27 -3.15 -12.62
CA THR A 10 -7.11 -1.69 -12.66
C THR A 10 -5.71 -1.30 -13.13
N GLY A 11 -5.61 -0.29 -14.00
CA GLY A 11 -4.33 0.28 -14.46
C GLY A 11 -3.92 1.54 -13.68
N VAL A 12 -3.85 1.47 -12.36
CA VAL A 12 -3.48 2.63 -11.52
C VAL A 12 -1.98 2.92 -11.55
N ARG A 13 -1.62 4.21 -11.48
CA ARG A 13 -0.23 4.66 -11.27
C ARG A 13 0.00 4.85 -9.78
N LEU A 14 1.11 4.35 -9.28
CA LEU A 14 1.52 4.43 -7.87
C LEU A 14 2.99 4.86 -7.80
N GLU A 15 3.36 5.53 -6.71
CA GLU A 15 4.76 5.83 -6.45
C GLU A 15 5.58 4.53 -6.37
N LYS A 16 6.75 4.54 -7.03
CA LYS A 16 7.54 3.34 -7.32
C LYS A 16 8.00 2.63 -6.05
N ARG A 17 8.50 3.35 -5.05
CA ARG A 17 9.03 2.77 -3.81
C ARG A 17 7.89 2.25 -2.93
N LEU A 18 6.76 2.95 -2.85
CA LEU A 18 5.55 2.53 -2.17
C LEU A 18 5.02 1.22 -2.75
N LEU A 19 4.96 1.08 -4.07
CA LEU A 19 4.55 -0.18 -4.70
C LEU A 19 5.49 -1.34 -4.35
N LYS A 20 6.81 -1.10 -4.27
CA LYS A 20 7.77 -2.12 -3.85
C LYS A 20 7.57 -2.55 -2.39
N VAL A 21 7.29 -1.60 -1.49
CA VAL A 21 6.96 -1.90 -0.09
C VAL A 21 5.66 -2.71 -0.01
N LEU A 22 4.61 -2.31 -0.73
CA LEU A 22 3.33 -3.03 -0.75
C LEU A 22 3.50 -4.47 -1.27
N LYS A 23 4.26 -4.67 -2.36
CA LYS A 23 4.54 -6.01 -2.89
C LYS A 23 5.35 -6.85 -1.92
N GLY A 24 6.39 -6.28 -1.29
CA GLY A 24 7.20 -6.98 -0.30
C GLY A 24 6.41 -7.35 0.96
N LEU A 25 5.47 -6.50 1.37
CA LEU A 25 4.59 -6.79 2.51
C LEU A 25 3.59 -7.91 2.17
N ALA A 26 2.98 -7.86 0.99
CA ALA A 26 2.05 -8.90 0.53
C ALA A 26 2.74 -10.27 0.49
N GLU A 27 3.97 -10.33 -0.04
CA GLU A 27 4.80 -11.55 -0.04
C GLU A 27 5.09 -12.04 1.38
N HIS A 28 5.46 -11.14 2.30
CA HIS A 28 5.75 -11.51 3.69
C HIS A 28 4.53 -12.11 4.41
N LEU A 29 3.33 -11.63 4.08
CA LEU A 29 2.07 -12.07 4.67
C LEU A 29 1.43 -13.26 3.94
N ASP A 30 2.07 -13.76 2.87
CA ASP A 30 1.56 -14.85 2.01
C ASP A 30 0.14 -14.56 1.44
N ILE A 31 -0.07 -13.31 1.00
CA ILE A 31 -1.33 -12.85 0.38
C ILE A 31 -1.07 -12.13 -0.93
N SER A 32 -2.11 -12.00 -1.77
CA SER A 32 -1.99 -11.21 -2.99
C SER A 32 -1.90 -9.71 -2.67
N LEU A 33 -1.28 -8.93 -3.57
CA LEU A 33 -1.30 -7.47 -3.49
C LEU A 33 -2.74 -6.91 -3.48
N GLY A 34 -3.65 -7.56 -4.21
CA GLY A 34 -5.07 -7.21 -4.22
C GLY A 34 -5.71 -7.39 -2.84
N ASP A 35 -5.51 -8.55 -2.21
CA ASP A 35 -6.05 -8.81 -0.87
C ASP A 35 -5.48 -7.86 0.18
N LEU A 36 -4.19 -7.52 0.09
CA LEU A 36 -3.58 -6.51 0.96
C LEU A 36 -4.25 -5.13 0.80
N ILE A 37 -4.44 -4.68 -0.44
CA ILE A 37 -5.05 -3.37 -0.74
C ILE A 37 -6.51 -3.35 -0.29
N GLU A 38 -7.29 -4.40 -0.60
CA GLU A 38 -8.69 -4.53 -0.17
C GLU A 38 -8.79 -4.52 1.37
N GLY A 39 -7.91 -5.27 2.05
CA GLY A 39 -7.82 -5.29 3.51
C GLY A 39 -7.52 -3.91 4.10
N MET A 40 -6.52 -3.20 3.57
CA MET A 40 -6.20 -1.84 3.99
C MET A 40 -7.37 -0.87 3.77
N ALA A 41 -8.04 -0.95 2.63
CA ALA A 41 -9.18 -0.09 2.31
C ALA A 41 -10.36 -0.31 3.26
N LEU A 42 -10.72 -1.57 3.57
CA LEU A 42 -11.79 -1.89 4.52
C LEU A 42 -11.49 -1.34 5.92
N HIS A 43 -10.27 -1.49 6.41
CA HIS A 43 -9.86 -0.93 7.69
C HIS A 43 -9.90 0.61 7.68
N ALA A 44 -9.44 1.25 6.61
CA ALA A 44 -9.47 2.70 6.46
C ALA A 44 -10.91 3.24 6.41
N PHE A 45 -11.83 2.56 5.72
CA PHE A 45 -13.26 2.92 5.68
C PHE A 45 -13.92 2.82 7.05
N GLU A 46 -13.46 1.92 7.91
CA GLU A 46 -13.91 1.80 9.31
C GLU A 46 -13.09 2.66 10.28
N ASN A 47 -12.10 3.43 9.79
CA ASN A 47 -11.14 4.21 10.58
C ASN A 47 -10.40 3.37 11.65
N LYS A 48 -10.03 2.14 11.28
CA LYS A 48 -9.28 1.19 12.12
C LYS A 48 -7.85 0.99 11.61
N PRO A 49 -6.89 0.72 12.50
CA PRO A 49 -5.53 0.38 12.09
C PRO A 49 -5.49 -1.02 11.43
N PRO A 50 -4.89 -1.20 10.24
CA PRO A 50 -4.88 -2.47 9.51
C PRO A 50 -3.77 -3.44 9.93
N PHE A 51 -2.79 -3.01 10.72
CA PHE A 51 -1.56 -3.78 10.98
C PHE A 51 -1.28 -3.90 12.47
N SER A 52 -0.77 -5.07 12.88
CA SER A 52 -0.20 -5.30 14.21
C SER A 52 1.18 -4.63 14.35
N ASP A 53 1.68 -4.54 15.58
CA ASP A 53 3.02 -3.99 15.84
C ASP A 53 4.13 -4.76 15.11
N GLU A 54 4.04 -6.09 15.05
CA GLU A 54 4.97 -6.94 14.30
C GLU A 54 4.95 -6.63 12.80
N THR A 55 3.75 -6.48 12.22
CA THR A 55 3.61 -6.13 10.81
C THR A 55 4.14 -4.70 10.55
N LEU A 56 3.92 -3.77 11.47
CA LEU A 56 4.48 -2.42 11.39
C LEU A 56 6.02 -2.43 11.42
N ASP A 57 6.64 -3.30 12.22
CA ASP A 57 8.11 -3.49 12.22
C ASP A 57 8.61 -4.01 10.86
N LYS A 58 7.90 -4.96 10.26
CA LYS A 58 8.23 -5.41 8.91
C LYS A 58 8.13 -4.29 7.89
N ILE A 59 7.06 -3.47 7.96
CA ILE A 59 6.89 -2.32 7.08
C ILE A 59 8.06 -1.35 7.23
N ARG A 60 8.52 -1.05 8.45
CA ARG A 60 9.70 -0.19 8.69
C ARG A 60 10.95 -0.76 8.01
N GLN A 61 11.19 -2.06 8.13
CA GLN A 61 12.32 -2.73 7.45
C GLN A 61 12.22 -2.60 5.92
N LEU A 62 11.04 -2.90 5.35
CA LEU A 62 10.81 -2.79 3.90
C LEU A 62 10.97 -1.35 3.40
N LYS A 63 10.47 -0.36 4.15
CA LYS A 63 10.67 1.06 3.85
C LYS A 63 12.15 1.41 3.79
N SER A 64 12.95 0.91 4.73
CA SER A 64 14.40 1.12 4.74
C SER A 64 15.10 0.47 3.54
N VAL A 65 14.67 -0.72 3.09
CA VAL A 65 15.27 -1.40 1.93
C VAL A 65 15.03 -0.64 0.62
N TYR A 66 13.89 0.05 0.52
CA TYR A 66 13.50 0.77 -0.69
C TYR A 66 13.63 2.29 -0.58
N ASP A 67 14.30 2.78 0.47
CA ASP A 67 14.47 4.21 0.76
C ASP A 67 13.14 4.98 0.74
N LEU A 68 12.04 4.38 1.22
CA LEU A 68 10.73 5.03 1.24
C LEU A 68 10.59 5.91 2.49
N ASP A 69 10.61 7.22 2.28
CA ASP A 69 10.46 8.26 3.29
C ASP A 69 9.03 8.81 3.42
N LEU A 70 8.15 8.50 2.46
CA LEU A 70 6.76 8.98 2.46
C LEU A 70 5.95 8.51 3.67
N SER A 71 5.02 9.35 4.09
CA SER A 71 4.08 9.11 5.18
C SER A 71 2.66 9.61 4.82
N ALA A 72 1.73 9.46 5.75
CA ALA A 72 0.35 9.93 5.57
C ALA A 72 0.25 11.45 5.31
N VAL A 73 1.24 12.25 5.78
CA VAL A 73 1.22 13.71 5.58
C VAL A 73 1.44 14.11 4.12
N ASP A 74 2.03 13.22 3.32
CA ASP A 74 2.33 13.40 1.90
C ASP A 74 1.15 12.97 1.00
N SER A 75 0.13 12.33 1.59
CA SER A 75 -1.05 11.88 0.86
C SER A 75 -1.70 13.04 0.10
N HIS A 76 -2.01 12.81 -1.18
CA HIS A 76 -2.58 13.79 -2.12
C HIS A 76 -1.71 15.02 -2.42
N LYS A 77 -0.44 15.02 -2.00
CA LYS A 77 0.51 16.13 -2.24
C LYS A 77 1.66 15.76 -3.17
N LEU A 78 1.79 14.48 -3.52
CA LEU A 78 2.80 14.01 -4.47
C LEU A 78 2.51 14.56 -5.86
N ARG A 79 3.57 14.88 -6.60
CA ARG A 79 3.51 15.30 -8.00
C ARG A 79 4.42 14.39 -8.81
N ASP A 80 4.02 14.09 -10.03
CA ASP A 80 4.87 13.34 -10.95
C ASP A 80 6.05 14.23 -11.38
N GLU A 81 7.21 13.64 -11.59
CA GLU A 81 8.41 14.37 -12.06
C GLU A 81 8.16 15.11 -13.40
N THR A 82 7.18 14.67 -14.17
CA THR A 82 6.77 15.27 -15.45
C THR A 82 5.82 16.46 -15.33
N ASP A 83 5.27 16.78 -14.16
CA ASP A 83 4.36 17.92 -13.97
C ASP A 83 5.09 19.27 -13.76
N ALA A 84 6.43 19.28 -13.80
CA ALA A 84 7.25 20.48 -13.62
C ALA A 84 7.45 21.31 -14.91
N GLY A 85 6.64 21.09 -15.96
CA GLY A 85 6.85 21.74 -17.27
C GLY A 85 5.67 21.69 -18.22
N ALA A 86 4.45 21.96 -17.75
CA ALA A 86 3.29 22.28 -18.58
C ALA A 86 2.72 23.65 -18.21
#